data_AF-A0A645JCL9-F1
#
_entry.id   AF-A0A645JCL9-F1
#
_cell.length_a   1.000
_cell.length_b   1.000
_cell.length_c   1.000
_cell.angle_alpha   90.00
_cell.angle_beta   90.00
_cell.angle_gamma   90.00
#
_symmetry.space_group_name_H-M   'P 1'
#
loop_
_entity.id
_entity.type
_entity.pdbx_description
1 polymer ?
#
loop_
_entity_poly.entity_id
_entity_poly.type
_entity_poly.pdbx_seq_one_letter_code
_entity_poly.pdbx_strand_id
1 'polypeptide(L)' 'MSYLVEDVYKNAEDTENNILIIAQADCQEDAIQLKNTIDEKMNFKEIWIHNVGPVIGSHCGPGTLAVSYYGKERED' A
#
# COMPACT_ATOMS: atom_id res chain seq x y z
N MET A 1 2.79 1.07 10.71
CA MET A 1 1.68 1.73 10.00
C MET A 1 2.04 3.16 9.56
N SER A 2 2.44 4.06 10.47
CA SER A 2 2.74 5.48 10.14
C SER A 2 3.76 5.65 9.02
N TYR A 3 4.83 4.83 9.02
CA TYR A 3 5.87 4.90 8.01
C TYR A 3 5.34 4.69 6.58
N LEU A 4 4.52 3.66 6.33
CA LEU A 4 3.97 3.38 5.00
C LEU A 4 3.11 4.54 4.49
N VAL A 5 2.31 5.14 5.36
CA VAL A 5 1.48 6.30 5.01
C VAL A 5 2.35 7.51 4.66
N GLU A 6 3.38 7.77 5.46
CA GLU A 6 4.31 8.87 5.20
C GLU A 6 5.10 8.68 3.90
N ASP A 7 5.52 7.45 3.61
CA ASP A 7 6.25 7.10 2.40
C ASP A 7 5.39 7.33 1.15
N VAL A 8 4.16 6.79 1.14
CA VAL A 8 3.19 7.03 0.06
C VAL A 8 2.92 8.52 -0.09
N TYR A 9 2.71 9.25 1.01
CA TYR A 9 2.45 10.69 0.97
C TYR A 9 3.60 11.50 0.38
N LYS A 10 4.85 11.13 0.68
CA LYS A 10 6.04 11.83 0.18
C LYS A 10 6.29 11.52 -1.29
N ASN A 11 6.06 10.28 -1.70
CA ASN A 11 6.65 9.74 -2.93
C ASN A 11 5.62 9.44 -4.02
N ALA A 12 4.34 9.26 -3.70
CA ALA A 12 3.33 8.97 -4.72
C ALA A 12 3.08 10.17 -5.64
N GLU A 13 2.84 9.87 -6.92
CA GLU A 13 2.51 10.85 -7.96
C GLU A 13 1.23 10.45 -8.71
N ASP A 14 0.55 11.47 -9.25
CA ASP A 14 -0.62 11.32 -10.14
C ASP A 14 -1.70 10.39 -9.54
N THR A 15 -1.92 10.52 -8.23
CA THR A 15 -2.75 9.58 -7.45
C THR A 15 -4.18 9.54 -7.98
N GLU A 16 -4.74 10.66 -8.43
CA GLU A 16 -6.11 10.74 -8.93
C GLU A 16 -6.35 9.95 -10.22
N ASN A 17 -5.28 9.62 -10.96
CA ASN A 17 -5.35 8.83 -12.19
C ASN A 17 -4.85 7.39 -12.01
N ASN A 18 -4.22 7.09 -10.87
CA ASN A 18 -3.55 5.83 -10.62
C ASN A 18 -4.12 5.05 -9.42
N ILE A 19 -3.79 3.77 -9.38
CA ILE A 19 -4.26 2.83 -8.36
C ILE A 19 -3.17 2.64 -7.31
N LEU A 20 -3.56 2.68 -6.03
CA LEU A 20 -2.73 2.20 -4.94
C LEU A 20 -3.07 0.74 -4.66
N ILE A 21 -2.05 -0.11 -4.54
CA ILE A 21 -2.24 -1.51 -4.14
C ILE A 21 -1.69 -1.70 -2.73
N ILE A 22 -2.51 -2.25 -1.84
CA ILE A 22 -2.12 -2.75 -0.53
C ILE A 22 -2.08 -4.28 -0.62
N ALA A 23 -0.91 -4.88 -0.41
CA ALA A 23 -0.74 -6.32 -0.33
C ALA A 23 -0.59 -6.75 1.14
N GLN A 24 -1.29 -7.81 1.55
CA GLN A 24 -1.30 -8.28 2.94
C GLN A 24 -1.11 -9.80 3.05
N ALA A 25 -0.56 -10.25 4.19
CA ALA A 25 -0.44 -11.67 4.52
C ALA A 25 -1.18 -11.98 5.84
N ASP A 26 -2.40 -12.50 5.74
CA ASP A 26 -3.26 -12.85 6.89
C ASP A 26 -3.46 -11.70 7.90
N CYS A 27 -3.53 -10.45 7.41
CA CYS A 27 -3.76 -9.24 8.23
C CYS A 27 -4.70 -8.25 7.56
N GLN A 28 -5.88 -8.73 7.14
CA GLN A 28 -6.89 -7.95 6.43
C GLN A 28 -7.35 -6.70 7.20
N GLU A 29 -7.50 -6.79 8.53
CA GLU A 29 -7.93 -5.65 9.36
C GLU A 29 -6.90 -4.51 9.31
N ASP A 30 -5.62 -4.83 9.43
CA ASP A 30 -4.53 -3.86 9.33
C ASP A 30 -4.47 -3.22 7.94
N ALA A 31 -4.73 -4.01 6.87
CA ALA A 31 -4.79 -3.49 5.51
C ALA A 31 -5.96 -2.51 5.31
N ILE A 32 -7.12 -2.77 5.92
CA ILE A 32 -8.27 -1.86 5.90
C ILE A 32 -7.96 -0.57 6.67
N GLN A 33 -7.32 -0.66 7.84
CA GLN A 33 -6.89 0.51 8.60
C GLN A 33 -5.90 1.38 7.80
N LEU A 34 -4.95 0.74 7.12
CA LEU A 34 -4.00 1.41 6.24
C LEU A 34 -4.72 2.11 5.08
N LYS A 35 -5.65 1.42 4.41
CA LYS A 35 -6.47 2.02 3.34
C LYS A 35 -7.15 3.29 3.83
N ASN A 36 -7.90 3.20 4.93
CA ASN A 36 -8.67 4.34 5.44
C ASN A 36 -7.77 5.54 5.78
N THR A 37 -6.62 5.27 6.41
CA THR A 37 -5.65 6.32 6.76
C THR A 37 -5.07 7.01 5.52
N ILE A 38 -4.88 6.27 4.42
CA ILE A 38 -4.40 6.83 3.15
C ILE A 38 -5.51 7.63 2.46
N ASP A 39 -6.72 7.08 2.40
CA ASP A 39 -7.93 7.70 1.81
C ASP A 39 -8.26 9.05 2.46
N GLU A 40 -8.01 9.19 3.77
CA GLU A 40 -8.19 10.45 4.50
C GLU A 40 -7.21 11.56 4.09
N LYS A 41 -6.04 11.20 3.55
CA LYS A 41 -4.92 12.13 3.29
C LYS A 41 -4.65 12.37 1.82
N MET A 42 -5.03 11.43 0.96
CA MET A 42 -4.65 11.37 -0.45
C MET A 42 -5.81 10.85 -1.29
N ASN A 43 -5.99 11.43 -2.46
CA ASN A 43 -7.05 11.03 -3.38
C ASN A 43 -6.48 10.12 -4.47
N PHE A 44 -6.58 8.80 -4.26
CA PHE A 44 -6.26 7.82 -5.29
C PHE A 44 -7.48 7.53 -6.15
N LYS A 45 -7.29 7.23 -7.45
CA LYS A 45 -8.38 6.79 -8.32
C LYS A 45 -9.13 5.61 -7.71
N GLU A 46 -8.37 4.61 -7.28
CA GLU A 46 -8.85 3.43 -6.56
C GLU A 46 -7.76 2.93 -5.60
N ILE A 47 -8.17 2.26 -4.52
CA ILE A 47 -7.26 1.55 -3.61
C ILE A 47 -7.69 0.09 -3.55
N TRP A 48 -6.81 -0.82 -3.98
CA TRP A 48 -7.05 -2.26 -3.99
C TRP A 48 -6.34 -2.93 -2.82
N ILE A 49 -7.00 -3.92 -2.20
CA ILE A 49 -6.41 -4.77 -1.17
C ILE A 49 -6.34 -6.20 -1.71
N HIS A 50 -5.16 -6.81 -1.67
CA HIS A 50 -4.92 -8.17 -2.13
C HIS A 50 -4.14 -9.00 -1.11
N ASN A 51 -4.41 -10.30 -1.07
CA ASN A 51 -3.52 -11.25 -0.41
C ASN A 51 -2.21 -11.36 -1.22
N VAL A 52 -1.08 -11.45 -0.53
CA VAL A 52 0.16 -11.92 -1.16
C VAL A 52 0.03 -13.40 -1.56
N GLY A 53 0.74 -13.78 -2.62
CA GLY A 53 0.82 -15.17 -3.03
C GLY A 53 1.62 -16.05 -2.05
N PRO A 54 1.51 -17.39 -2.16
CA PRO A 54 2.14 -18.34 -1.23
C PRO A 54 3.67 -18.20 -1.15
N VAL A 55 4.34 -17.84 -2.25
CA VAL A 55 5.79 -17.64 -2.26
C VAL A 55 6.17 -16.46 -1.36
N ILE A 56 5.60 -15.28 -1.60
CA ILE A 56 5.87 -14.07 -0.79
C ILE A 56 5.47 -14.30 0.66
N GLY A 57 4.28 -14.87 0.89
CA GLY A 57 3.81 -15.20 2.23
C GLY A 57 4.75 -16.14 3.00
N SER A 58 5.38 -17.11 2.32
CA SER A 58 6.33 -18.03 2.96
C SER A 58 7.64 -17.36 3.41
N HIS A 59 8.03 -16.25 2.78
CA HIS A 59 9.25 -15.50 3.13
C HIS A 59 9.01 -14.43 4.18
N CYS A 60 7.91 -13.69 4.06
CA CYS A 60 7.64 -12.53 4.92
C CYS A 60 6.79 -12.87 6.15
N GLY A 61 5.96 -13.92 6.05
CA GLY A 61 5.11 -14.42 7.13
C GLY A 61 3.81 -13.62 7.35
N PRO A 62 2.91 -14.14 8.20
CA PRO A 62 1.67 -13.45 8.61
C PRO A 62 1.94 -12.08 9.24
N GLY A 63 1.02 -11.13 9.05
CA GLY A 63 1.17 -9.74 9.50
C GLY A 63 1.89 -8.83 8.51
N THR A 64 2.37 -9.35 7.38
CA THR A 64 3.03 -8.53 6.35
C THR A 64 2.05 -7.56 5.70
N LEU A 65 2.43 -6.29 5.62
CA LEU A 65 1.76 -5.26 4.81
C LEU A 65 2.76 -4.64 3.84
N ALA A 66 2.33 -4.43 2.61
CA ALA A 66 3.09 -3.72 1.60
C ALA A 66 2.18 -2.77 0.82
N VAL A 67 2.76 -1.69 0.29
CA VAL A 67 2.09 -0.73 -0.59
C VAL A 67 2.84 -0.62 -1.90
N SER A 68 2.11 -0.48 -3.00
CA SER A 68 2.67 -0.24 -4.33
C SER A 68 1.90 0.89 -5.02
N TYR A 69 2.65 1.86 -5.50
CA TYR A 69 2.15 3.10 -6.09
C TYR A 69 3.13 3.61 -7.16
N TYR A 70 2.66 4.50 -8.02
CA TYR A 70 3.54 5.22 -8.96
C TYR A 70 4.28 6.32 -8.21
N GLY A 71 5.62 6.21 -8.18
CA GLY A 71 6.49 7.17 -7.51
C GLY A 71 6.94 8.31 -8.44
N LYS A 72 7.25 9.47 -7.86
CA LYS A 72 7.68 10.69 -8.57
C LYS A 72 8.95 10.51 -9.41
N GLU A 73 9.96 9.87 -8.83
CA GLU A 73 11.26 9.69 -9.46
C GLU A 73 11.73 8.25 -9.23
N ARG A 74 12.43 7.72 -10.23
CA ARG A 74 13.19 6.49 -10.07
C ARG A 74 14.62 6.90 -9.73
N GLU A 75 15.02 6.65 -8.50
CA GLU A 75 16.41 6.84 -8.09
C GLU A 75 17.30 5.74 -8.70
N ASP A 76 18.48 6.13 -9.18
CA ASP A 76 19.53 5.26 -9.74
C ASP A 76 20.42 4.64 -8.64
#